data_AF-A0A816G8Q0-F1
#
_entry.id   AF-A0A816G8Q0-F1
#
_cell.length_a   1.000
_cell.length_b   1.000
_cell.length_c   1.000
_cell.angle_alpha   90.00
_cell.angle_beta   90.00
_cell.angle_gamma   90.00
#
_symmetry.space_group_name_H-M   'P 1'
#
loop_
_entity.id
_entity.type
_entity.pdbx_description
1 polymer ?
#
loop_
_entity_poly.entity_id
_entity_poly.type
_entity_poly.pdbx_seq_one_letter_code
_entity_poly.pdbx_strand_id
1 'polypeptide(L)'
;MIDWSGNCGNLVAAVAYFTVEEKLIKNPVENGIQLVRIWQTNVNQVIHAHVPVRNGLPIYKGNDKLDGVSGTACAFRIDFLNPSTGATLPTGNVIDLLQLNDGSHIEASLINAGNPTIFIRARDVGLA
;
A
#
# COMPACT_ATOMS: atom_id res chain seq x y z
N MET A 1 -6.39 -22.54 1.57
CA MET A 1 -6.92 -21.47 2.44
C MET A 1 -6.72 -20.16 1.72
N ILE A 2 -7.65 -19.21 1.81
CA ILE A 2 -7.54 -17.86 1.22
C ILE A 2 -7.68 -16.87 2.38
N ASP A 3 -6.78 -15.88 2.46
CA ASP A 3 -6.78 -14.86 3.52
C ASP A 3 -7.22 -13.51 2.95
N TRP A 4 -8.15 -12.87 3.65
CA TRP A 4 -8.77 -11.60 3.28
C TRP A 4 -8.54 -10.52 4.35
N SER A 5 -7.60 -10.71 5.27
CA SER A 5 -7.40 -9.84 6.44
C SER A 5 -6.66 -8.53 6.12
N GLY A 6 -5.96 -8.44 4.99
CA GLY A 6 -5.07 -7.32 4.69
C GLY A 6 -5.22 -6.74 3.28
N ASN A 7 -4.44 -5.70 3.04
CA ASN A 7 -4.28 -5.07 1.73
C ASN A 7 -2.97 -5.51 1.05
N CYS A 8 -2.96 -5.58 -0.28
CA CYS A 8 -1.74 -5.71 -1.08
C CYS A 8 -1.45 -4.37 -1.79
N GLY A 9 -0.56 -3.55 -1.23
CA GLY A 9 -0.24 -2.23 -1.76
C GLY A 9 0.26 -2.24 -3.21
N ASN A 10 1.02 -3.26 -3.61
CA ASN A 10 1.53 -3.38 -4.98
C ASN A 10 0.41 -3.65 -6.00
N LEU A 11 -0.56 -4.52 -5.66
CA LEU A 11 -1.66 -4.86 -6.58
C LEU A 11 -2.69 -3.74 -6.73
N VAL A 12 -2.72 -2.75 -5.83
CA VAL A 12 -3.53 -1.54 -6.00
C VAL A 12 -3.19 -0.83 -7.32
N ALA A 13 -1.92 -0.83 -7.74
CA ALA A 13 -1.51 -0.25 -9.02
C ALA A 13 -2.18 -0.95 -10.21
N ALA A 14 -2.24 -2.28 -10.18
CA ALA A 14 -2.91 -3.07 -11.21
C ALA A 14 -4.43 -2.82 -11.22
N VAL A 15 -5.06 -2.74 -10.03
CA VAL A 15 -6.49 -2.39 -9.91
C VAL A 15 -6.78 -1.02 -10.52
N ALA A 16 -5.91 -0.04 -10.29
CA ALA A 16 -6.06 1.30 -10.85
C ALA A 16 -6.03 1.28 -12.39
N TYR A 17 -5.06 0.58 -12.99
CA TYR A 17 -5.01 0.42 -14.45
C TYR A 17 -6.23 -0.29 -15.00
N PHE A 18 -6.59 -1.44 -14.43
CA PHE A 18 -7.76 -2.23 -14.82
C PHE A 18 -9.04 -1.40 -14.81
N THR A 19 -9.21 -0.53 -13.80
CA THR A 19 -10.39 0.34 -13.68
C THR A 19 -10.52 1.32 -14.85
N VAL A 20 -9.39 1.82 -15.38
CA VAL A 20 -9.37 2.69 -16.56
C VAL A 20 -9.63 1.88 -17.82
N GLU A 21 -8.96 0.74 -18.01
CA GLU A 21 -9.11 -0.11 -19.20
C GLU A 21 -10.53 -0.61 -19.40
N GLU A 22 -11.15 -1.08 -18.32
CA GLU A 22 -12.50 -1.61 -18.31
C GLU A 22 -13.57 -0.51 -18.26
N LYS A 23 -13.16 0.76 -18.33
CA LYS A 23 -14.06 1.93 -18.36
C LYS A 23 -15.04 1.97 -17.19
N LEU A 24 -14.58 1.58 -16.00
CA LEU A 24 -15.40 1.51 -14.78
C LEU A 24 -15.55 2.87 -14.07
N ILE A 25 -15.11 3.95 -14.72
CA ILE A 25 -15.07 5.30 -14.16
C ILE A 25 -16.24 6.11 -14.71
N LYS A 26 -17.04 6.71 -13.82
CA LYS A 26 -18.20 7.53 -14.20
C LYS A 26 -17.84 8.75 -15.05
N ASN A 27 -16.74 9.43 -14.71
CA ASN A 27 -16.26 10.64 -15.39
C ASN A 27 -14.83 10.41 -15.90
N PRO A 28 -14.65 9.67 -17.01
CA PRO A 28 -13.32 9.37 -17.54
C PRO A 28 -12.70 10.60 -18.19
N VAL A 29 -11.38 10.75 -18.08
CA VAL A 29 -10.60 11.73 -18.86
C VAL A 29 -10.09 11.08 -20.14
N GLU A 30 -10.08 11.84 -21.25
CA GLU A 30 -9.53 11.34 -22.52
C GLU A 30 -8.00 11.38 -22.52
N ASN A 31 -7.41 12.43 -21.94
CA ASN A 31 -5.96 12.61 -21.85
C ASN A 31 -5.60 13.31 -20.53
N GLY A 32 -4.46 12.96 -19.94
CA GLY A 32 -3.96 13.59 -18.72
C GLY A 32 -3.88 12.61 -17.54
N ILE A 33 -4.31 13.06 -16.36
CA ILE A 33 -4.29 12.24 -15.13
C ILE A 33 -5.72 11.88 -14.75
N GLN A 34 -6.01 10.58 -14.71
CA GLN A 34 -7.26 10.03 -14.20
C GLN A 34 -7.11 9.74 -12.70
N LEU A 35 -7.90 10.42 -11.87
CA LEU A 35 -8.06 10.04 -10.47
C LEU A 35 -8.95 8.79 -10.38
N VAL A 36 -8.39 7.69 -9.91
CA VAL A 36 -9.12 6.46 -9.56
C VAL A 36 -9.26 6.40 -8.05
N ARG A 37 -10.50 6.38 -7.57
CA ARG A 37 -10.81 6.26 -6.13
C ARG A 37 -11.21 4.83 -5.84
N ILE A 38 -10.37 4.14 -5.09
CA ILE A 38 -10.50 2.72 -4.78
C ILE A 38 -10.98 2.60 -3.33
N TRP A 39 -12.06 1.84 -3.14
CA TRP A 39 -12.46 1.38 -1.82
C TRP A 39 -11.84 0.00 -1.57
N GLN A 40 -10.85 -0.05 -0.68
CA GLN A 40 -10.19 -1.29 -0.28
C GLN A 40 -11.07 -1.96 0.78
N THR A 41 -11.76 -3.04 0.41
CA THR A 41 -12.78 -3.70 1.24
C THR A 41 -12.23 -4.50 2.41
N ASN A 42 -11.01 -5.01 2.33
CA ASN A 42 -10.38 -5.80 3.39
C ASN A 42 -10.03 -4.94 4.61
N VAL A 43 -9.54 -3.73 4.37
CA VAL A 43 -9.12 -2.80 5.42
C VAL A 43 -10.03 -1.58 5.56
N ASN A 44 -11.11 -1.48 4.78
CA ASN A 44 -12.06 -0.36 4.80
C ASN A 44 -11.40 1.01 4.62
N GLN A 45 -10.50 1.11 3.63
CA GLN A 45 -9.74 2.34 3.36
C GLN A 45 -9.96 2.88 1.97
N VAL A 46 -9.87 4.19 1.84
CA VAL A 46 -9.88 4.89 0.56
C VAL A 46 -8.46 5.03 0.06
N ILE A 47 -8.22 4.60 -1.17
CA ILE A 47 -6.94 4.77 -1.86
C ILE A 47 -7.17 5.59 -3.12
N HIS A 48 -6.32 6.58 -3.37
CA HIS A 48 -6.35 7.39 -4.59
C HIS A 48 -5.17 7.04 -5.48
N ALA A 49 -5.44 6.62 -6.72
CA ALA A 49 -4.42 6.39 -7.73
C ALA A 49 -4.53 7.43 -8.86
N HIS A 50 -3.40 8.03 -9.25
CA HIS A 50 -3.34 9.13 -10.22
C HIS A 50 -2.83 8.62 -11.57
N VAL A 51 -3.66 7.87 -12.29
CA VAL A 51 -3.26 7.10 -13.47
C VAL A 51 -3.06 8.02 -14.69
N PRO A 52 -1.89 8.00 -15.35
CA PRO A 52 -1.68 8.70 -16.62
C PRO A 52 -2.46 8.02 -17.75
N VAL A 53 -3.22 8.82 -18.51
CA VAL A 53 -4.14 8.36 -19.54
C VAL A 53 -3.90 9.10 -20.87
N ARG A 54 -4.00 8.35 -21.97
CA ARG A 54 -4.00 8.88 -23.34
C ARG A 54 -5.04 8.14 -24.17
N ASN A 55 -5.88 8.88 -24.88
CA ASN A 55 -7.01 8.36 -25.67
C ASN A 55 -7.92 7.43 -24.84
N GLY A 56 -8.22 7.81 -23.60
CA GLY A 56 -9.05 7.05 -22.67
C GLY A 56 -8.43 5.74 -22.17
N LEU A 57 -7.17 5.46 -22.50
CA LEU A 57 -6.44 4.25 -22.08
C LEU A 57 -5.26 4.60 -21.17
N PRO A 58 -4.91 3.72 -20.21
CA PRO A 58 -3.75 3.96 -19.37
C PRO A 58 -2.45 3.92 -20.16
N ILE A 59 -1.48 4.73 -19.73
CA ILE A 59 -0.12 4.71 -20.25
C ILE A 59 0.70 3.71 -19.43
N TYR A 60 1.17 2.64 -20.09
CA TYR A 60 2.04 1.62 -19.48
C TYR A 60 3.53 1.93 -19.61
N LYS A 61 3.92 2.41 -20.79
CA LYS A 61 5.33 2.63 -21.13
C LYS A 61 5.80 3.97 -20.56
N GLY A 62 6.95 3.93 -19.92
CA GLY A 62 7.65 5.09 -19.38
C GLY A 62 9.11 4.73 -19.11
N ASN A 63 9.85 5.68 -18.55
CA ASN A 63 11.28 5.54 -18.29
C ASN A 63 11.59 5.36 -16.79
N ASP A 64 10.56 5.26 -15.96
CA ASP A 64 10.72 5.11 -14.52
C ASP A 64 11.10 3.67 -14.17
N LYS A 65 12.00 3.55 -13.21
CA LYS A 65 12.44 2.26 -12.64
C LYS A 65 11.84 2.10 -11.25
N LEU A 66 11.48 0.87 -10.93
CA LEU A 66 11.09 0.45 -9.59
C LEU A 66 11.97 -0.73 -9.18
N ASP A 67 12.61 -0.64 -8.02
CA ASP A 67 13.47 -1.70 -7.53
C ASP A 67 12.70 -3.02 -7.41
N GLY A 68 13.30 -4.10 -7.90
CA GLY A 68 12.66 -5.42 -7.98
C GLY A 68 11.78 -5.65 -9.22
N VAL A 69 11.55 -4.64 -10.08
CA VAL A 69 10.83 -4.79 -11.35
C VAL A 69 11.80 -4.68 -12.54
N SER A 70 11.70 -5.61 -13.49
CA SER A 70 12.52 -5.59 -14.69
C SER A 70 12.05 -4.52 -15.69
N GLY A 71 13.01 -3.78 -16.27
CA GLY A 71 12.74 -2.77 -17.29
C GLY A 71 12.28 -1.43 -16.72
N THR A 72 11.46 -0.72 -17.49
CA THR A 72 10.89 0.58 -17.13
C THR A 72 9.41 0.64 -17.45
N ALA A 73 8.67 1.45 -16.69
CA ALA A 73 7.25 1.67 -16.87
C ALA A 73 6.89 3.14 -16.62
N CYS A 74 5.63 3.50 -16.86
CA CYS A 74 5.10 4.80 -16.48
C CYS A 74 4.77 4.78 -14.98
N ALA A 75 5.52 5.55 -14.18
CA ALA A 75 5.21 5.68 -12.78
C ALA A 75 3.98 6.56 -12.55
N PHE A 76 3.25 6.26 -11.47
CA PHE A 76 2.16 7.10 -11.02
C PHE A 76 2.00 7.05 -9.51
N ARG A 77 1.43 8.13 -8.95
CA ARG A 77 1.26 8.29 -7.51
C ARG A 77 0.05 7.49 -7.01
N ILE A 78 0.21 6.85 -5.85
CA ILE A 78 -0.85 6.22 -5.08
C ILE A 78 -0.84 6.82 -3.68
N ASP A 79 -1.95 7.41 -3.26
CA ASP A 79 -2.13 7.99 -1.93
C ASP A 79 -3.00 7.04 -1.08
N PHE A 80 -2.41 6.51 0.00
CA PHE A 80 -3.13 5.76 1.02
C PHE A 80 -3.70 6.75 2.05
N LEU A 81 -4.98 7.06 1.94
CA LEU A 81 -5.62 8.08 2.78
C LEU A 81 -5.99 7.50 4.12
N ASN A 82 -5.63 8.19 5.21
CA ASN A 82 -5.88 7.75 6.58
C ASN A 82 -5.52 6.26 6.77
N PRO A 83 -4.24 5.89 6.63
CA PRO A 83 -3.82 4.49 6.49
C PRO A 83 -4.02 3.64 7.76
N SER A 84 -4.53 4.21 8.85
CA SER A 84 -4.86 3.48 10.07
C SER A 84 -6.36 3.17 10.15
N THR A 85 -6.69 1.92 10.47
CA THR A 85 -8.01 1.55 11.00
C THR A 85 -7.98 1.64 12.52
N GLY A 86 -8.43 2.78 13.06
CA GLY A 86 -8.36 3.05 14.50
C GLY A 86 -7.06 3.76 14.91
N ALA A 87 -6.48 3.36 16.04
CA ALA A 87 -5.26 3.99 16.55
C ALA A 87 -4.02 3.55 15.76
N THR A 88 -3.25 4.52 15.26
CA THR A 88 -1.99 4.26 14.54
C THR A 88 -0.98 3.52 15.41
N LEU A 89 -0.93 3.85 16.71
CA LEU A 89 -0.17 3.14 17.73
C LEU A 89 -1.18 2.42 18.63
N PRO A 90 -1.49 1.14 18.40
CA PRO A 90 -2.55 0.43 19.11
C PRO A 90 -2.32 0.33 20.63
N THR A 91 -1.06 0.36 21.08
CA THR A 91 -0.68 0.38 22.50
C THR A 91 -0.63 1.78 23.10
N GLY A 92 -0.69 2.82 22.27
CA GLY A 92 -0.42 4.21 22.65
C GLY A 92 1.06 4.55 22.80
N ASN A 93 1.96 3.56 22.73
CA ASN A 93 3.40 3.76 22.88
C ASN A 93 4.10 3.78 21.52
N VAL A 94 5.18 4.54 21.41
CA VAL A 94 6.08 4.48 20.23
C VAL A 94 6.98 3.24 20.29
N ILE A 95 7.33 2.81 21.51
CA ILE A 95 8.13 1.61 21.78
C ILE A 95 7.46 0.85 22.92
N ASP A 96 7.21 -0.43 22.70
CA ASP A 96 6.76 -1.40 23.69
C ASP A 96 7.91 -2.37 24.01
N LEU A 97 7.95 -2.86 25.25
CA LEU A 97 8.83 -3.96 25.64
C LEU A 97 8.02 -5.26 25.64
N LEU A 98 8.21 -6.09 24.62
CA LEU A 98 7.49 -7.35 24.47
C LEU A 98 8.24 -8.48 25.17
N GLN A 99 7.53 -9.22 26.03
CA GLN A 99 8.06 -10.44 26.64
C GLN A 99 7.96 -11.62 25.67
N LEU A 100 9.04 -12.39 25.54
CA LEU A 100 9.13 -13.60 24.71
C LEU A 100 8.85 -14.86 25.55
N ASN A 101 8.60 -15.99 24.87
CA ASN A 101 8.27 -17.26 25.52
C ASN A 101 9.37 -17.82 26.43
N ASP A 102 10.63 -17.43 26.19
CA ASP A 102 11.79 -17.81 27.01
C ASP A 102 12.02 -16.88 28.22
N GLY A 103 11.14 -15.89 28.43
CA GLY A 103 11.23 -14.90 29.49
C GLY A 103 12.11 -13.70 29.17
N SER A 104 12.79 -13.68 28.01
CA SER A 104 13.54 -12.51 27.52
C SER A 104 12.59 -11.42 27.00
N HIS A 105 13.15 -10.25 26.68
CA HIS A 105 12.37 -9.12 26.18
C HIS A 105 12.98 -8.52 24.92
N ILE A 106 12.12 -7.98 24.06
CA ILE A 106 12.51 -7.25 22.86
C ILE A 106 11.76 -5.91 22.79
N GLU A 107 12.46 -4.84 22.44
CA GLU A 107 11.80 -3.56 22.14
C GLU A 107 11.21 -3.62 20.73
N ALA A 108 9.95 -3.20 20.62
CA ALA A 108 9.23 -3.19 19.35
C ALA A 108 8.38 -1.94 19.19
N SER A 109 8.22 -1.46 17.96
CA SER A 109 7.20 -0.49 17.61
C SER A 109 6.05 -1.22 16.91
N LEU A 110 4.86 -1.16 17.51
CA LEU A 110 3.63 -1.72 16.94
C LEU A 110 2.91 -0.59 16.21
N ILE A 111 2.78 -0.69 14.88
CA ILE A 111 2.09 0.32 14.07
C ILE A 111 0.95 -0.32 13.28
N ASN A 112 -0.19 0.35 13.25
CA ASN A 112 -1.32 0.01 12.39
C ASN A 112 -1.48 1.07 11.31
N ALA A 113 -0.69 0.97 10.24
CA ALA A 113 -0.78 1.84 9.07
C ALA A 113 -0.53 1.05 7.78
N GLY A 114 -1.51 1.02 6.88
CA GLY A 114 -1.53 0.13 5.70
C GLY A 114 -1.93 -1.29 6.08
N ASN A 115 -1.06 -1.98 6.82
CA ASN A 115 -1.34 -3.23 7.53
C ASN A 115 -0.65 -3.19 8.91
N PRO A 116 -1.20 -3.87 9.94
CA PRO A 116 -0.52 -4.03 11.21
C PRO A 116 0.90 -4.59 11.04
N THR A 117 1.89 -3.87 11.57
CA THR A 117 3.32 -4.21 11.42
C THR A 117 4.04 -4.04 12.74
N ILE A 118 4.91 -4.99 13.07
CA ILE A 118 5.78 -4.93 14.24
C ILE A 118 7.21 -4.69 13.75
N PHE A 119 7.79 -3.57 14.17
CA PHE A 119 9.19 -3.25 13.90
C PHE A 119 10.04 -3.60 15.11
N ILE A 120 11.10 -4.37 14.90
CA ILE A 120 12.12 -4.70 15.88
C ILE A 120 13.49 -4.34 15.32
N ARG A 121 14.50 -4.21 16.18
CA ARG A 121 15.87 -4.01 15.70
C ARG A 121 16.45 -5.32 15.19
N ALA A 122 17.13 -5.25 14.05
CA ALA A 122 17.83 -6.38 13.44
C ALA A 122 18.78 -7.10 14.41
N ARG A 123 19.58 -6.32 15.18
CA ARG A 123 20.52 -6.86 16.16
C ARG A 123 19.87 -7.66 17.28
N ASP A 124 18.61 -7.33 17.64
CA ASP A 124 17.89 -8.00 18.72
C ASP A 124 17.45 -9.41 18.29
N VAL A 125 17.58 -9.75 16.99
CA VAL A 125 17.39 -11.09 16.42
C VAL A 125 18.65 -11.65 15.73
N GLY A 126 19.82 -11.12 16.07
CA GLY A 126 21.11 -11.64 15.59
C GLY A 126 21.47 -11.28 14.14
N LEU A 127 20.81 -10.27 13.55
CA LEU A 127 21.13 -9.75 12.22
C LEU A 127 22.02 -8.50 12.34
N ALA A 128 22.94 -8.34 11.38
CA ALA A 128 23.90 -7.23 11.30
C ALA A 128 23.26 -5.95 10.75
#